data_AF-Q3US57-F1
#
_entry.id   AF-Q3US57-F1
#
_cell.length_a   1.000
_cell.length_b   1.000
_cell.length_c   1.000
_cell.angle_alpha   90.00
_cell.angle_beta   90.00
_cell.angle_gamma   90.00
#
_symmetry.space_group_name_H-M   'P 1'
#
loop_
_entity.id
_entity.type
_entity.pdbx_description
1 polymer ?
#
loop_
_entity_poly.entity_id
_entity_poly.type
_entity_poly.pdbx_seq_one_letter_code
_entity_poly.pdbx_strand_id
1 'polypeptide(L)'
;FDNCSSDDKLEQQHSLFTRYKDPCRLGPGEEKPWAIGTLLDTNGLYDEDVCTPDNLQKVLESEEGRREYLAFPTSKSPGAGQKGRKDLLKGNGRRIDYMLHAEEGLCPDWKAEVEEFSFITQLSGLTDHLPVAMRLMVSAGEEEA
;
A
#
# COMPACT_ATOMS: atom_id res chain seq x y z
N PHE A 1 -7.85 -8.41 -3.86
CA PHE A 1 -6.64 -7.68 -4.32
C PHE A 1 -5.82 -7.37 -3.09
N ASP A 2 -5.15 -8.38 -2.56
CA ASP A 2 -4.15 -8.22 -1.52
C ASP A 2 -2.86 -8.81 -2.10
N ASN A 3 -1.84 -7.96 -2.30
CA ASN A 3 -0.64 -8.38 -3.01
C ASN A 3 0.40 -9.08 -2.10
N CYS A 4 0.10 -9.30 -0.81
CA CYS A 4 0.95 -10.08 0.09
C CYS A 4 0.26 -11.35 0.64
N SER A 5 -1.06 -11.47 0.47
CA SER A 5 -1.84 -12.66 0.82
C SER A 5 -1.60 -13.84 -0.11
N SER A 6 -1.41 -15.04 0.44
CA SER A 6 -1.30 -16.26 -0.38
C SER A 6 -2.61 -16.71 -1.03
N ASP A 7 -3.75 -16.17 -0.56
CA ASP A 7 -5.09 -16.52 -1.03
C ASP A 7 -5.53 -15.68 -2.24
N ASP A 8 -4.86 -14.55 -2.48
CA ASP A 8 -5.22 -13.59 -3.53
C ASP A 8 -4.46 -13.80 -4.85
N LYS A 9 -3.97 -15.02 -5.13
CA LYS A 9 -3.11 -15.27 -6.31
C LYS A 9 -3.79 -14.92 -7.64
N LEU A 10 -5.10 -15.11 -7.74
CA LEU A 10 -5.85 -14.83 -8.97
C LEU A 10 -5.98 -13.31 -9.17
N GLU A 11 -6.32 -12.60 -8.10
CA GLU A 11 -6.43 -11.14 -8.06
C GLU A 11 -5.08 -10.48 -8.32
N GLN A 12 -4.00 -11.03 -7.73
CA GLN A 12 -2.64 -10.60 -7.96
C GLN A 12 -2.24 -10.71 -9.44
N GLN A 13 -2.77 -11.66 -10.19
CA GLN A 13 -2.46 -11.87 -11.61
C GLN A 13 -3.47 -11.23 -12.56
N HIS A 14 -4.44 -10.45 -12.03
CA HIS A 14 -5.49 -9.87 -12.84
C HIS A 14 -4.93 -8.89 -13.88
N SER A 15 -5.49 -8.93 -15.10
CA SER A 15 -5.06 -8.14 -16.26
C SER A 15 -5.17 -6.62 -16.08
N LEU A 16 -5.91 -6.17 -15.06
CA LEU A 16 -5.96 -4.77 -14.64
C LEU A 16 -4.54 -4.20 -14.45
N PHE A 17 -3.64 -4.94 -13.79
CA PHE A 17 -2.26 -4.48 -13.52
C PHE A 17 -1.35 -4.46 -14.75
N THR A 18 -1.78 -5.07 -15.86
CA THR A 18 -1.07 -4.95 -17.13
C THR A 18 -1.34 -3.58 -17.75
N ARG A 19 -2.60 -3.10 -17.67
CA ARG A 19 -3.08 -1.85 -18.27
C ARG A 19 -2.89 -0.63 -17.36
N TYR A 20 -3.08 -0.81 -16.06
CA TYR A 20 -2.96 0.23 -15.05
C TYR A 20 -1.82 -0.16 -14.10
N LYS A 21 -0.74 0.61 -14.15
CA LYS A 21 0.45 0.41 -13.33
C LYS A 21 0.17 0.78 -11.89
N ASP A 22 0.67 -0.07 -11.00
CA ASP A 22 0.71 0.16 -9.57
C ASP A 22 2.14 0.60 -9.19
N PRO A 23 2.35 1.85 -8.73
CA PRO A 23 3.68 2.35 -8.38
C PRO A 23 4.35 1.57 -7.25
N CYS A 24 3.58 0.93 -6.36
CA CYS A 24 4.07 0.17 -5.21
C CYS A 24 4.48 -1.27 -5.55
N ARG A 25 4.22 -1.73 -6.76
CA ARG A 25 4.31 -3.15 -7.12
C ARG A 25 5.57 -3.47 -7.91
N LEU A 26 6.24 -4.58 -7.56
CA LEU A 26 7.27 -5.21 -8.40
C LEU A 26 6.65 -6.27 -9.34
N GLY A 27 5.70 -7.05 -8.81
CA GLY A 27 5.04 -8.11 -9.55
C GLY A 27 3.86 -8.70 -8.77
N PRO A 28 3.20 -9.74 -9.32
CA PRO A 28 2.15 -10.48 -8.60
C PRO A 28 2.71 -11.10 -7.33
N GLY A 29 2.18 -10.72 -6.16
CA GLY A 29 2.66 -11.22 -4.87
C GLY A 29 3.91 -10.51 -4.33
N GLU A 30 4.43 -9.50 -5.04
CA GLU A 30 5.71 -8.84 -4.75
C GLU A 30 5.57 -7.31 -4.69
N GLU A 31 5.77 -6.77 -3.49
CA GLU A 31 5.75 -5.33 -3.19
C GLU A 31 7.15 -4.71 -3.35
N LYS A 32 7.22 -3.42 -3.68
CA LYS A 32 8.46 -2.65 -3.57
C LYS A 32 8.85 -2.50 -2.09
N PRO A 33 10.15 -2.38 -1.75
CA PRO A 33 10.61 -2.35 -0.36
C PRO A 33 10.03 -1.20 0.49
N TRP A 34 9.69 -0.07 -0.15
CA TRP A 34 9.13 1.11 0.51
C TRP A 34 7.61 1.08 0.64
N ALA A 35 6.91 0.17 -0.05
CA ALA A 35 5.47 0.07 0.03
C ALA A 35 5.06 -0.52 1.38
N ILE A 36 3.99 0.01 1.98
CA ILE A 36 3.44 -0.44 3.25
C ILE A 36 1.96 -0.82 3.11
N GLY A 37 1.45 -1.61 4.05
CA GLY A 37 0.05 -1.92 4.16
C GLY A 37 -0.79 -0.68 4.46
N THR A 38 -2.04 -0.69 4.01
CA THR A 38 -2.99 0.41 4.16
C THR A 38 -4.09 0.09 5.15
N LEU A 39 -4.28 -1.19 5.50
CA LEU A 39 -5.22 -1.61 6.52
C LEU A 39 -4.53 -1.62 7.90
N LEU A 40 -5.07 -0.84 8.83
CA LEU A 40 -4.64 -0.82 10.23
C LEU A 40 -5.18 -2.04 10.97
N ASP A 41 -4.43 -2.52 11.96
CA ASP A 41 -4.89 -3.53 12.89
C ASP A 41 -5.86 -2.88 13.90
N THR A 42 -7.14 -3.21 13.79
CA THR A 42 -8.20 -2.58 14.60
C THR A 42 -8.04 -2.82 16.10
N ASN A 43 -7.23 -3.80 16.52
CA ASN A 43 -6.96 -4.05 17.94
C ASN A 43 -6.16 -2.92 18.61
N GLY A 44 -5.33 -2.19 17.86
CA GLY A 44 -4.47 -1.10 18.36
C GLY A 44 -4.84 0.29 17.83
N LEU A 45 -6.02 0.44 17.21
CA LEU A 45 -6.41 1.67 16.50
C LEU A 45 -6.49 2.91 17.40
N TYR A 46 -6.77 2.70 18.69
CA TYR A 46 -6.99 3.77 19.68
C TYR A 46 -5.87 3.85 20.73
N ASP A 47 -4.76 3.15 20.51
CA ASP A 47 -3.61 3.24 21.41
C ASP A 47 -3.06 4.69 21.37
N GLU A 48 -2.66 5.21 22.53
CA GLU A 48 -2.14 6.59 22.64
C GLU A 48 -0.91 6.82 21.75
N ASP A 49 -0.16 5.75 21.50
CA ASP A 49 1.04 5.74 20.66
C ASP A 49 0.75 5.93 19.17
N VAL A 50 -0.51 5.84 18.72
CA VAL A 50 -0.87 6.01 17.30
C VAL A 50 -2.01 6.97 17.06
N CYS A 51 -2.75 7.41 18.08
CA CYS A 51 -3.98 8.22 17.90
C CYS A 51 -3.78 9.64 17.35
N THR A 52 -2.56 10.06 17.00
CA THR A 52 -2.27 11.32 16.31
C THR A 52 -1.57 11.08 14.97
N PRO A 53 -1.76 11.95 13.96
CA PRO A 53 -1.12 11.79 12.64
C PRO A 53 0.40 11.61 12.69
N ASP A 54 1.09 12.45 13.47
CA ASP A 54 2.55 12.45 13.58
C ASP A 54 3.08 11.20 14.29
N ASN A 55 2.36 10.71 15.30
CA ASN A 55 2.75 9.50 16.01
C ASN A 55 2.58 8.27 15.10
N LEU A 56 1.43 8.14 14.43
CA LEU A 56 1.21 7.06 13.48
C LEU A 56 2.26 7.08 12.36
N GLN A 57 2.64 8.26 11.86
CA GLN A 57 3.72 8.37 10.86
C GLN A 57 5.03 7.76 11.38
N LYS A 58 5.50 8.20 12.56
CA LYS A 58 6.75 7.68 13.16
C LYS A 58 6.71 6.18 13.40
N VAL A 59 5.56 5.67 13.85
CA VAL A 59 5.36 4.23 14.09
C VAL A 59 5.49 3.45 12.78
N LEU A 60 4.84 3.91 11.70
CA LEU A 60 4.82 3.22 10.41
C LEU A 60 6.16 3.31 9.63
N GLU A 61 7.04 4.23 9.98
CA GLU A 61 8.41 4.28 9.44
C GLU A 61 9.27 3.10 9.95
N SER A 62 8.97 2.55 11.13
CA SER A 62 9.66 1.39 11.71
C SER A 62 9.04 0.05 11.31
N GLU A 63 9.86 -1.00 11.16
CA GLU A 63 9.34 -2.35 10.83
C GLU A 63 8.53 -2.93 11.98
N GLU A 64 8.99 -2.72 13.21
CA GLU A 64 8.33 -3.17 14.44
C GLU A 64 6.95 -2.53 14.57
N GLY A 65 6.86 -1.20 14.37
CA GLY A 65 5.61 -0.47 14.39
C GLY A 65 4.65 -0.92 13.29
N ARG A 66 5.14 -1.18 12.08
CA ARG A 66 4.32 -1.79 11.02
C ARG A 66 3.79 -3.17 11.42
N ARG A 67 4.64 -4.05 11.95
CA ARG A 67 4.23 -5.40 12.44
C ARG A 67 3.19 -5.31 13.55
N GLU A 68 3.20 -4.25 14.35
CA GLU A 68 2.25 -4.03 15.43
C GLU A 68 0.93 -3.46 14.93
N TYR A 69 0.95 -2.37 14.16
CA TYR A 69 -0.24 -1.56 13.87
C TYR A 69 -0.83 -1.74 12.47
N LEU A 70 -0.16 -2.45 11.55
CA LEU A 70 -0.77 -2.83 10.27
C LEU A 70 -1.35 -4.24 10.35
N ALA A 71 -2.43 -4.46 9.61
CA ALA A 71 -2.97 -5.80 9.40
C ALA A 71 -2.01 -6.62 8.54
N PHE A 72 -1.88 -7.91 8.86
CA PHE A 72 -1.12 -8.90 8.10
C PHE A 72 -2.01 -10.08 7.74
N PRO A 73 -1.68 -10.86 6.69
CA PRO A 73 -2.42 -12.08 6.37
C PRO A 73 -2.49 -13.02 7.58
N THR A 74 -3.69 -13.51 7.90
CA THR A 74 -3.92 -14.42 9.02
C THR A 74 -3.31 -15.80 8.73
N SER A 75 -2.78 -16.44 9.77
CA SER A 75 -2.26 -17.81 9.63
C SER A 75 -3.39 -18.82 9.46
N LYS A 76 -3.21 -19.79 8.56
CA LYS A 76 -4.19 -20.86 8.27
C LYS A 76 -4.19 -22.00 9.31
N SER A 77 -3.42 -21.90 10.39
CA SER A 77 -3.35 -22.95 11.41
C SER A 77 -4.62 -23.03 12.28
N PRO A 78 -4.99 -24.19 12.85
CA PRO A 78 -6.20 -24.34 13.64
C PRO A 78 -6.14 -23.43 14.89
N GLY A 79 -7.11 -22.51 15.04
CA GLY A 79 -7.02 -21.33 15.92
C GLY A 79 -6.99 -19.98 15.17
N ALA A 80 -7.15 -20.05 13.84
CA ALA A 80 -6.99 -19.10 12.73
C ALA A 80 -7.57 -17.67 12.80
N GLY A 81 -8.00 -17.18 13.95
CA GLY A 81 -8.53 -15.81 14.10
C GLY A 81 -7.47 -14.75 14.45
N GLN A 82 -6.22 -15.15 14.66
CA GLN A 82 -5.19 -14.26 15.21
C GLN A 82 -4.10 -13.93 14.19
N LYS A 83 -3.63 -12.67 14.23
CA LYS A 83 -2.43 -12.21 13.54
C LYS A 83 -1.29 -13.20 13.82
N GLY A 84 -0.53 -13.56 12.79
CA GLY A 84 0.63 -14.43 12.96
C GLY A 84 1.59 -13.86 14.01
N ARG A 85 2.34 -14.71 14.72
CA ARG A 85 3.37 -14.25 15.67
C ARG A 85 4.25 -13.19 15.00
N LYS A 86 4.50 -12.07 15.69
CA LYS A 86 5.21 -10.90 15.15
C LYS A 86 6.49 -11.29 14.40
N ASP A 87 7.26 -12.27 14.89
CA ASP A 87 8.52 -12.75 14.29
C ASP A 87 8.36 -13.43 12.92
N LEU A 88 7.19 -14.00 12.62
CA LEU A 88 6.91 -14.75 11.39
C LEU A 88 6.22 -13.91 10.31
N LEU A 89 5.83 -12.67 10.64
CA LEU A 89 5.25 -11.73 9.68
C LEU A 89 6.32 -11.33 8.66
N LYS A 90 5.98 -11.42 7.38
CA LYS A 90 6.83 -10.99 6.27
C LYS A 90 6.20 -9.82 5.54
N GLY A 91 7.04 -8.91 5.06
CA GLY A 91 6.62 -7.71 4.35
C GLY A 91 6.13 -6.61 5.29
N ASN A 92 5.45 -5.62 4.71
CA ASN A 92 5.11 -4.37 5.40
C ASN A 92 3.59 -4.22 5.64
N GLY A 93 2.84 -5.32 5.76
CA GLY A 93 1.39 -5.33 5.99
C GLY A 93 0.55 -5.50 4.72
N ARG A 94 -0.77 -5.52 4.88
CA ARG A 94 -1.75 -5.70 3.80
C ARG A 94 -2.07 -4.37 3.13
N ARG A 95 -1.60 -4.19 1.89
CA ARG A 95 -1.98 -3.04 1.05
C ARG A 95 -3.18 -3.43 0.19
N ILE A 96 -4.34 -2.92 0.58
CA ILE A 96 -5.63 -3.25 -0.06
C ILE A 96 -6.32 -2.02 -0.68
N ASP A 97 -5.73 -0.84 -0.49
CA ASP A 97 -6.13 0.40 -1.15
C ASP A 97 -5.12 0.70 -2.28
N TYR A 98 -5.63 0.92 -3.49
CA TYR A 98 -4.82 1.04 -4.70
C TYR A 98 -5.02 2.40 -5.35
N MET A 99 -3.91 2.97 -5.83
CA MET A 99 -3.88 4.15 -6.69
C MET A 99 -3.07 3.79 -7.93
N LEU A 100 -3.73 3.72 -9.08
CA LEU A 100 -3.17 3.19 -10.33
C LEU A 100 -3.14 4.26 -11.43
N HIS A 101 -2.20 4.16 -12.37
CA HIS A 101 -2.17 5.02 -13.56
C HIS A 101 -2.02 4.21 -14.85
N ALA A 102 -2.63 4.67 -15.93
CA ALA A 102 -2.39 4.11 -17.26
C ALA A 102 -1.18 4.82 -17.91
N GLU A 103 -0.38 4.06 -18.66
CA GLU A 103 0.65 4.60 -19.54
C GLU A 103 0.17 4.64 -21.00
N GLU A 104 -0.74 3.72 -21.36
CA GLU A 104 -1.36 3.62 -22.67
C GLU A 104 -2.63 4.49 -22.76
N GLY A 105 -2.98 4.92 -23.98
CA GLY A 105 -4.20 5.69 -24.23
C GLY A 105 -4.10 7.19 -23.87
N LEU A 106 -2.90 7.67 -23.56
CA LEU A 106 -2.61 9.08 -23.39
C LEU A 106 -2.36 9.77 -24.75
N CYS A 107 -2.36 11.10 -24.76
CA CYS A 107 -1.92 11.87 -25.92
C CYS A 107 -0.48 11.45 -26.29
N PRO A 108 -0.17 11.12 -27.56
CA PRO A 108 1.16 10.64 -27.94
C PRO A 108 2.31 11.59 -27.58
N ASP A 109 2.05 12.90 -27.59
CA ASP A 109 3.04 13.94 -27.30
C ASP A 109 3.19 14.21 -25.80
N TRP A 110 2.40 13.54 -24.95
CA TRP A 110 2.42 13.72 -23.50
C TRP A 110 3.13 12.55 -22.82
N LYS A 111 4.01 12.89 -21.89
CA LYS A 111 4.59 11.95 -20.94
C LYS A 111 3.96 12.20 -19.58
N ALA A 112 3.22 11.21 -19.07
CA ALA A 112 2.70 11.20 -17.71
C ALA A 112 3.54 10.27 -16.83
N GLU A 113 4.15 10.79 -15.79
CA GLU A 113 4.97 10.03 -14.85
C GLU A 113 4.59 10.30 -13.40
N VAL A 114 4.80 9.31 -12.54
CA VAL A 114 4.56 9.46 -11.10
C VAL A 114 5.63 10.36 -10.50
N GLU A 115 5.22 11.54 -10.08
CA GLU A 115 6.10 12.51 -9.41
C GLU A 115 6.20 12.22 -7.92
N GLU A 116 5.09 11.84 -7.29
CA GLU A 116 5.01 11.60 -5.85
C GLU A 116 3.99 10.50 -5.55
N PHE A 117 4.28 9.68 -4.54
CA PHE A 117 3.35 8.70 -3.99
C PHE A 117 3.46 8.70 -2.47
N SER A 118 2.32 8.74 -1.77
CA SER A 118 2.32 8.85 -0.31
C SER A 118 1.23 8.01 0.36
N PHE A 119 1.57 7.49 1.54
CA PHE A 119 0.65 6.89 2.50
C PHE A 119 0.37 7.92 3.60
N ILE A 120 -0.90 8.24 3.84
CA ILE A 120 -1.30 9.40 4.64
C ILE A 120 -1.78 8.94 6.02
N THR A 121 -1.29 9.58 7.08
CA THR A 121 -1.67 9.28 8.47
C THR A 121 -2.60 10.34 9.09
N GLN A 122 -2.98 11.37 8.32
CA GLN A 122 -3.80 12.50 8.81
C GLN A 122 -5.17 12.10 9.37
N LEU A 123 -5.68 10.92 9.03
CA LEU A 123 -6.94 10.40 9.55
C LEU A 123 -6.76 9.40 10.70
N SER A 124 -5.61 9.42 11.37
CA SER A 124 -5.37 8.54 12.52
C SER A 124 -6.48 8.65 13.58
N GLY A 125 -6.96 7.51 14.07
CA GLY A 125 -8.07 7.42 15.03
C GLY A 125 -9.47 7.70 14.46
N LEU A 126 -9.59 8.06 13.17
CA LEU A 126 -10.87 8.37 12.51
C LEU A 126 -11.34 7.28 11.53
N THR A 127 -10.42 6.42 11.08
CA THR A 127 -10.67 5.31 10.15
C THR A 127 -9.61 4.24 10.35
N ASP A 128 -9.89 3.01 9.94
CA ASP A 128 -8.96 1.86 9.95
C ASP A 128 -8.16 1.72 8.65
N HIS A 129 -8.28 2.66 7.71
CA HIS A 129 -7.51 2.67 6.46
C HIS A 129 -6.63 3.92 6.33
N LEU A 130 -5.40 3.74 5.86
CA LEU A 130 -4.53 4.84 5.43
C LEU A 130 -4.96 5.34 4.04
N PRO A 131 -5.32 6.63 3.89
CA PRO A 131 -5.49 7.20 2.56
C PRO A 131 -4.19 7.13 1.75
N VAL A 132 -4.33 6.94 0.45
CA VAL A 132 -3.21 6.86 -0.49
C VAL A 132 -3.35 7.98 -1.51
N ALA A 133 -2.26 8.69 -1.78
CA ALA A 133 -2.23 9.74 -2.78
C ALA A 133 -1.11 9.52 -3.79
N MET A 134 -1.34 9.98 -5.01
CA MET A 134 -0.39 9.94 -6.12
C MET A 134 -0.47 11.25 -6.90
N ARG A 135 0.69 11.80 -7.24
CA ARG A 135 0.84 12.96 -8.11
C ARG A 135 1.40 12.49 -9.44
N LEU A 136 0.75 12.89 -10.53
CA LEU A 136 1.25 12.67 -11.88
C LEU A 136 1.76 13.99 -12.45
N MET A 137 3.02 14.02 -12.86
CA MET A 137 3.57 15.08 -13.68
C MET A 137 3.27 14.75 -15.14
N VAL A 138 2.63 15.67 -15.85
CA VAL A 138 2.34 15.54 -17.28
C VAL A 138 3.11 16.62 -18.03
N SER A 139 4.04 16.20 -18.89
CA SER A 139 4.82 17.10 -19.74
C SER A 139 4.51 16.83 -21.21
N ALA A 140 4.48 17.90 -22.01
CA ALA A 140 4.48 17.79 -23.47
C ALA A 140 5.92 17.87 -23.99
N GLY A 141 6.25 17.13 -25.05
CA GLY A 141 7.53 17.32 -25.74
C GLY A 141 7.66 18.76 -26.26
N GLU A 142 8.85 19.36 -26.16
CA GLU A 142 9.12 20.64 -26.84
C GLU A 142 8.97 20.43 -28.36
N GLU A 143 8.16 21.25 -29.03
CA GLU A 143 8.23 21.38 -30.49
C GLU A 143 9.67 21.82 -30.83
N GLU A 144 10.41 21.02 -31.61
CA GLU A 144 11.62 21.52 -32.26
C GLU A 144 11.20 22.70 -33.16
N ALA A 145 11.53 23.92 -32.70
CA ALA A 145 11.25 25.18 -33.38
C ALA A 145 12.25 25.46 -34.52
#